data_AF-A0A178MHD8-F1
#
_entry.id   AF-A0A178MHD8-F1
#
_cell.length_a   1.000
_cell.length_b   1.000
_cell.length_c   1.000
_cell.angle_alpha   90.00
_cell.angle_beta   90.00
_cell.angle_gamma   90.00
#
_symmetry.space_group_name_H-M   'P 1'
#
loop_
_entity.id
_entity.type
_entity.pdbx_description
1 polymer ?
#
loop_
_entity_poly.entity_id
_entity_poly.type
_entity_poly.pdbx_seq_one_letter_code
_entity_poly.pdbx_strand_id
1 'polypeptide(L)'
;MAAETLAHLPDCWEETVRALIVHSAEWPHLVADKFNAARRSERASLLRTYGFGVPDIRRVLASAGNDVAVVVENEMMVVAAGGTMPEMHFYQLPWTGDLLRDLGDTPVKLRVTLSYFVESNPAARGWKGRYRYASHGFRFHLQRPNESDHAFFARLNIMDRDDDWDGAEGGEDGWFLGPRQRNRGSLHSDIWEGPAITLADRRKLAIVPLGGWWKSPRSPEKRARYSLVVSLATPTDQVDLYTPVSTELATLTTLPTVIET
;
A
#
# COMPACT_ATOMS: atom_id res chain seq x y z
N MET A 1 17.33 14.37 -3.93
CA MET A 1 16.61 13.32 -3.19
C MET A 1 16.80 11.91 -3.76
N ALA A 2 16.32 11.54 -4.95
CA ALA A 2 16.45 10.13 -5.42
C ALA A 2 17.91 9.61 -5.42
N ALA A 3 18.85 10.40 -5.96
CA ALA A 3 20.28 10.07 -5.92
C ALA A 3 20.84 9.98 -4.49
N GLU A 4 20.30 10.79 -3.57
CA GLU A 4 20.71 10.80 -2.17
C GLU A 4 20.15 9.58 -1.42
N THR A 5 18.91 9.17 -1.68
CA THR A 5 18.33 7.93 -1.18
C THR A 5 19.14 6.72 -1.66
N LEU A 6 19.45 6.65 -2.95
CA LEU A 6 20.29 5.58 -3.51
C LEU A 6 21.72 5.58 -2.94
N ALA A 7 22.27 6.75 -2.62
CA ALA A 7 23.59 6.82 -2.00
C ALA A 7 23.60 6.21 -0.58
N HIS A 8 22.49 6.27 0.15
CA HIS A 8 22.37 5.69 1.50
C HIS A 8 21.84 4.26 1.49
N LEU A 9 21.02 3.89 0.50
CA LEU A 9 20.38 2.59 0.34
C LEU A 9 20.70 2.04 -1.07
N PRO A 10 21.94 1.62 -1.35
CA PRO A 10 22.38 1.29 -2.70
C PRO A 10 21.73 0.01 -3.27
N ASP A 11 21.29 -0.90 -2.41
CA ASP A 11 20.74 -2.20 -2.82
C ASP A 11 19.21 -2.17 -3.03
N CYS A 12 18.54 -1.04 -2.75
CA CYS A 12 17.09 -0.94 -2.92
C CYS A 12 16.67 -0.77 -4.39
N TRP A 13 15.51 -1.32 -4.73
CA TRP A 13 14.93 -1.21 -6.06
C TRP A 13 14.48 0.22 -6.38
N GLU A 14 14.38 0.55 -7.66
CA GLU A 14 13.90 1.85 -8.13
C GLU A 14 12.45 2.10 -7.70
N GLU A 15 11.62 1.05 -7.62
CA GLU A 15 10.28 1.10 -7.05
C GLU A 15 10.32 1.58 -5.61
N THR A 16 11.27 1.10 -4.81
CA THR A 16 11.47 1.43 -3.40
C THR A 16 11.94 2.86 -3.22
N VAL A 17 12.92 3.31 -4.01
CA VAL A 17 13.34 4.72 -4.00
C VAL A 17 12.15 5.63 -4.27
N ARG A 18 11.36 5.32 -5.30
CA ARG A 18 10.16 6.11 -5.64
C ARG A 18 9.09 6.04 -4.53
N ALA A 19 8.92 4.89 -3.89
CA ALA A 19 8.00 4.71 -2.77
C ALA A 19 8.43 5.56 -1.58
N LEU A 20 9.69 5.48 -1.16
CA LEU A 20 10.24 6.20 -0.01
C LEU A 20 10.15 7.73 -0.17
N ILE A 21 10.47 8.25 -1.35
CA ILE A 21 10.35 9.69 -1.65
C ILE A 21 8.92 10.16 -1.41
N VAL A 22 7.93 9.43 -1.93
CA VAL A 22 6.51 9.79 -1.81
C VAL A 22 5.99 9.53 -0.40
N HIS A 23 6.46 8.45 0.23
CA HIS A 23 6.08 8.06 1.57
C HIS A 23 6.58 9.05 2.63
N SER A 24 7.75 9.66 2.42
CA SER A 24 8.30 10.70 3.30
C SER A 24 7.62 12.06 3.13
N ALA A 25 6.86 12.26 2.04
CA ALA A 25 6.32 13.56 1.69
C ALA A 25 5.22 14.03 2.63
N GLU A 26 5.22 15.33 2.93
CA GLU A 26 4.18 15.99 3.71
C GLU A 26 3.74 17.28 3.03
N TRP A 27 2.45 17.57 3.09
CA TRP A 27 1.95 18.84 2.58
C TRP A 27 2.32 19.96 3.56
N PRO A 28 2.91 21.07 3.10
CA PRO A 28 3.05 22.27 3.91
C PRO A 28 1.70 22.69 4.51
N HIS A 29 1.68 23.28 5.71
CA HIS A 29 0.45 23.58 6.44
C HIS A 29 -0.65 24.25 5.58
N LEU A 30 -0.29 25.28 4.79
CA LEU A 30 -1.23 25.98 3.90
C LEU A 30 -1.87 25.09 2.82
N VAL A 31 -1.18 24.03 2.40
CA VAL A 31 -1.68 23.03 1.46
C VAL A 31 -2.49 21.96 2.20
N ALA A 32 -1.99 21.49 3.34
CA ALA A 32 -2.69 20.53 4.20
C ALA A 32 -4.09 21.04 4.59
N ASP A 33 -4.22 22.32 4.94
CA ASP A 33 -5.50 22.96 5.26
C ASP A 33 -6.51 22.88 4.11
N LYS A 34 -6.04 23.02 2.85
CA LYS A 34 -6.90 22.87 1.67
C LYS A 34 -7.40 21.43 1.53
N PHE A 35 -6.56 20.43 1.81
CA PHE A 35 -6.99 19.03 1.76
C PHE A 35 -7.95 18.68 2.89
N ASN A 36 -7.74 19.24 4.08
CA ASN A 36 -8.60 19.04 5.24
C ASN A 36 -9.99 19.67 5.04
N ALA A 37 -10.05 20.85 4.41
CA ALA A 37 -11.30 21.51 4.06
C ALA A 37 -12.03 20.87 2.86
N ALA A 38 -11.33 20.11 2.02
CA ALA A 38 -11.87 19.50 0.82
C ALA A 38 -12.59 18.17 1.10
N ARG A 39 -13.69 17.93 0.36
CA ARG A 39 -14.34 16.62 0.32
C ARG A 39 -13.44 15.60 -0.37
N ARG A 40 -13.60 14.30 -0.06
CA ARG A 40 -12.78 13.21 -0.66
C ARG A 40 -12.81 13.20 -2.21
N SER A 41 -13.94 13.56 -2.81
CA SER A 41 -14.07 13.70 -4.27
C SER A 41 -13.22 14.84 -4.86
N GLU A 42 -13.00 15.91 -4.09
CA GLU A 42 -12.26 17.11 -4.50
C GLU A 42 -10.75 16.96 -4.31
N ARG A 43 -10.31 16.09 -3.39
CA ARG A 43 -8.90 15.79 -3.12
C ARG A 43 -8.13 15.31 -4.37
N ALA A 44 -8.80 14.73 -5.36
CA ALA A 44 -8.18 14.40 -6.64
C ALA A 44 -7.59 15.61 -7.37
N SER A 45 -8.29 16.75 -7.35
CA SER A 45 -7.80 17.95 -8.02
C SER A 45 -6.60 18.51 -7.29
N LEU A 46 -6.64 18.51 -5.96
CA LEU A 46 -5.52 18.94 -5.12
C LEU A 46 -4.28 18.05 -5.31
N LEU A 47 -4.45 16.72 -5.39
CA LEU A 47 -3.35 15.80 -5.71
C LEU A 47 -2.70 16.09 -7.06
N ARG A 48 -3.48 16.49 -8.08
CA ARG A 48 -2.90 16.86 -9.39
C ARG A 48 -2.09 18.14 -9.34
N THR A 49 -2.45 19.07 -8.45
CA THR A 49 -1.77 20.36 -8.32
C THR A 49 -0.55 20.28 -7.40
N TYR A 50 -0.67 19.56 -6.28
CA TYR A 50 0.33 19.58 -5.19
C TYR A 50 1.04 18.24 -4.99
N GLY A 51 0.66 17.20 -5.73
CA GLY A 51 1.18 15.85 -5.51
C GLY A 51 0.92 15.34 -4.09
N PHE A 52 1.82 14.47 -3.61
CA PHE A 52 1.78 13.92 -2.26
C PHE A 52 2.45 14.82 -1.21
N GLY A 53 2.96 15.99 -1.60
CA GLY A 53 3.62 16.94 -0.71
C GLY A 53 5.10 17.13 -1.01
N VAL A 54 5.82 17.67 -0.04
CA VAL A 54 7.26 17.93 -0.09
C VAL A 54 7.98 16.78 0.62
N PRO A 55 8.81 15.99 -0.09
CA PRO A 55 9.60 14.92 0.51
C PRO A 55 10.63 15.40 1.54
N ASP A 56 10.89 14.60 2.58
CA ASP A 56 11.93 14.85 3.59
C ASP A 56 12.90 13.67 3.68
N ILE A 57 14.18 13.91 3.36
CA ILE A 57 15.21 12.84 3.33
C ILE A 57 15.44 12.25 4.72
N ARG A 58 15.28 13.03 5.78
CA ARG A 58 15.48 12.55 7.16
C ARG A 58 14.47 11.46 7.48
N ARG A 59 13.23 11.57 7.00
CA ARG A 59 12.18 10.56 7.17
C ARG A 59 12.36 9.34 6.28
N VAL A 60 13.09 9.46 5.17
CA VAL A 60 13.48 8.30 4.35
C VAL A 60 14.54 7.47 5.06
N LEU A 61 15.49 8.13 5.73
CA LEU A 61 16.65 7.48 6.34
C LEU A 61 16.43 7.08 7.81
N ALA A 62 15.47 7.70 8.50
CA ALA A 62 15.21 7.45 9.90
C ALA A 62 13.86 6.74 10.10
N SER A 63 13.86 5.70 10.93
CA SER A 63 12.69 5.36 11.74
C SER A 63 12.82 6.07 13.07
N ALA A 64 11.82 6.86 13.46
CA ALA A 64 11.77 7.48 14.78
C ALA A 64 11.06 6.55 15.76
N GLY A 65 11.27 6.75 17.07
CA GLY A 65 10.61 5.95 18.10
C GLY A 65 9.08 5.90 17.94
N ASN A 66 8.48 6.99 17.48
CA ASN A 66 7.04 7.13 17.26
C ASN A 66 6.61 7.12 15.77
N ASP A 67 7.52 6.87 14.83
CA ASP A 67 7.26 6.77 13.38
C ASP A 67 8.12 5.64 12.81
N VAL A 68 7.53 4.45 12.71
CA VAL A 68 8.23 3.23 12.27
C VAL A 68 7.75 2.88 10.89
N ALA A 69 8.69 2.69 9.96
CA ALA A 69 8.43 2.26 8.60
C ALA A 69 8.97 0.86 8.34
N VAL A 70 8.19 0.07 7.61
CA VAL A 70 8.55 -1.27 7.12
C VAL A 70 8.55 -1.24 5.61
N VAL A 71 9.64 -1.68 5.02
CA VAL A 71 9.86 -1.72 3.58
C VAL A 71 9.92 -3.17 3.13
N VAL A 72 9.15 -3.50 2.09
CA VAL A 72 9.12 -4.83 1.49
C VAL A 72 9.30 -4.72 -0.02
N GLU A 73 10.28 -5.43 -0.54
CA GLU A 73 10.48 -5.65 -1.98
C GLU A 73 10.09 -7.09 -2.29
N ASN A 74 9.18 -7.28 -3.24
CA ASN A 74 8.74 -8.62 -3.62
C ASN A 74 8.32 -8.69 -5.10
N GLU A 75 8.22 -9.90 -5.62
CA GLU A 75 7.77 -10.19 -6.97
C GLU A 75 6.61 -11.19 -6.94
N MET A 76 5.51 -10.84 -7.60
CA MET A 76 4.28 -11.62 -7.63
C MET A 76 4.01 -12.19 -9.03
N MET A 77 3.46 -13.40 -9.09
CA MET A 77 2.94 -13.95 -10.35
C MET A 77 1.63 -13.29 -10.74
N VAL A 78 1.61 -12.61 -11.89
CA VAL A 78 0.49 -11.80 -12.38
C VAL A 78 -0.26 -12.43 -13.55
N VAL A 79 0.41 -13.34 -14.26
CA VAL A 79 -0.20 -14.24 -15.25
C VAL A 79 0.36 -15.62 -14.99
N ALA A 80 -0.50 -16.56 -14.63
CA ALA A 80 -0.12 -17.94 -14.45
C ALA A 80 -0.26 -18.73 -15.76
N ALA A 81 0.59 -19.73 -15.94
CA ALA A 81 0.44 -20.69 -17.04
C ALA A 81 -0.87 -21.47 -16.89
N GLY A 82 -1.62 -21.64 -17.99
CA GLY A 82 -2.81 -22.50 -18.02
C GLY A 82 -4.11 -21.90 -17.48
N GLY A 83 -4.17 -20.59 -17.21
CA GLY A 83 -5.42 -19.92 -16.79
C GLY A 83 -5.72 -19.99 -15.29
N THR A 84 -4.73 -20.33 -14.46
CA THR A 84 -4.81 -20.27 -13.00
C THR A 84 -4.99 -18.83 -12.50
N MET A 85 -5.63 -18.64 -11.34
CA MET A 85 -5.76 -17.34 -10.71
C MET A 85 -4.38 -16.72 -10.45
N PRO A 86 -4.23 -15.38 -10.64
CA PRO A 86 -3.00 -14.70 -10.28
C PRO A 86 -2.77 -14.76 -8.77
N GLU A 87 -1.50 -14.66 -8.38
CA GLU A 87 -1.08 -14.70 -6.98
C GLU A 87 -1.56 -13.45 -6.23
N MET A 88 -1.84 -13.60 -4.93
CA MET A 88 -2.12 -12.49 -4.02
C MET A 88 -1.17 -12.60 -2.83
N HIS A 89 -0.57 -11.50 -2.42
CA HIS A 89 0.35 -11.49 -1.28
C HIS A 89 -0.35 -10.92 -0.05
N PHE A 90 -0.21 -11.60 1.08
CA PHE A 90 -0.77 -11.20 2.37
C PHE A 90 0.36 -10.92 3.35
N TYR A 91 0.33 -9.73 3.93
CA TYR A 91 1.28 -9.26 4.90
C TYR A 91 0.62 -9.13 6.26
N GLN A 92 1.16 -9.84 7.24
CA GLN A 92 0.89 -9.54 8.64
C GLN A 92 1.63 -8.26 8.99
N LEU A 93 0.90 -7.22 9.38
CA LEU A 93 1.50 -5.98 9.83
C LEU A 93 2.18 -6.23 11.19
N PRO A 94 3.42 -5.77 11.39
CA PRO A 94 4.18 -6.04 12.61
C PRO A 94 3.83 -5.09 13.76
N TRP A 95 2.64 -4.45 13.69
CA TRP A 95 2.15 -3.63 14.78
C TRP A 95 1.58 -4.56 15.84
N THR A 96 2.20 -4.59 17.02
CA THR A 96 1.76 -5.46 18.09
C THR A 96 0.34 -5.09 18.50
N GLY A 97 -0.59 -6.04 18.37
CA GLY A 97 -1.99 -5.79 18.69
C GLY A 97 -2.21 -5.33 20.14
N ASP A 98 -1.36 -5.77 21.06
CA ASP A 98 -1.39 -5.35 22.47
C ASP A 98 -0.94 -3.90 22.64
N LEU A 99 0.15 -3.48 21.97
CA LEU A 99 0.60 -2.09 21.96
C LEU A 99 -0.49 -1.14 21.47
N LEU A 100 -1.16 -1.48 20.37
CA LEU A 100 -2.24 -0.67 19.82
C LEU A 100 -3.48 -0.65 20.73
N ARG A 101 -3.75 -1.72 21.49
CA ARG A 101 -4.83 -1.76 22.49
C ARG A 101 -4.52 -0.87 23.69
N ASP A 102 -3.28 -0.87 24.15
CA ASP A 102 -2.82 -0.03 25.27
C ASP A 102 -2.94 1.46 24.94
N LEU A 103 -2.76 1.82 23.67
CA LEU A 103 -2.98 3.18 23.17
C LEU A 103 -4.46 3.58 23.09
N GLY A 104 -5.39 2.63 23.15
CA GLY A 104 -6.84 2.88 23.19
C GLY A 104 -7.34 3.78 22.07
N ASP A 105 -7.97 4.89 22.45
CA ASP A 105 -8.56 5.86 21.52
C ASP A 105 -7.56 6.89 20.95
N THR A 106 -6.27 6.73 21.22
CA THR A 106 -5.24 7.63 20.66
C THR A 106 -5.32 7.61 19.14
N PRO A 107 -5.44 8.77 18.46
CA PRO A 107 -5.51 8.81 17.01
C PRO A 107 -4.14 8.47 16.42
N VAL A 108 -4.06 7.42 15.61
CA VAL A 108 -2.82 7.01 14.93
C VAL A 108 -2.95 7.20 13.42
N LYS A 109 -1.81 7.29 12.74
CA LYS A 109 -1.73 7.40 11.29
C LYS A 109 -0.99 6.20 10.73
N LEU A 110 -1.67 5.40 9.91
CA LEU A 110 -1.06 4.35 9.11
C LEU A 110 -0.91 4.87 7.68
N ARG A 111 0.33 5.00 7.19
CA ARG A 111 0.60 5.34 5.79
C ARG A 111 0.97 4.07 5.03
N VAL A 112 0.36 3.88 3.86
CA VAL A 112 0.70 2.78 2.95
C VAL A 112 1.10 3.38 1.61
N THR A 113 2.28 3.02 1.11
CA THR A 113 2.76 3.39 -0.22
C THR A 113 3.16 2.14 -1.00
N LEU A 114 2.48 1.89 -2.12
CA LEU A 114 2.75 0.81 -3.06
C LEU A 114 3.28 1.39 -4.37
N SER A 115 4.41 0.88 -4.85
CA SER A 115 5.12 1.37 -6.03
C SER A 115 5.48 0.20 -6.93
N TYR A 116 5.15 0.29 -8.21
CA TYR A 116 5.53 -0.70 -9.23
C TYR A 116 5.68 -0.05 -10.61
N PHE A 117 6.45 -0.62 -11.52
CA PHE A 117 6.53 -0.10 -12.89
C PHE A 117 5.63 -0.91 -13.82
N VAL A 118 4.81 -0.17 -14.59
CA VAL A 118 3.95 -0.77 -15.62
C VAL A 118 4.80 -1.01 -16.87
N GLU A 119 4.75 -2.23 -17.40
CA GLU A 119 5.33 -2.53 -18.72
C GLU A 119 4.53 -1.79 -19.80
N SER A 120 5.20 -1.25 -20.83
CA SER A 120 4.56 -0.59 -21.98
C SER A 120 4.17 -1.59 -23.07
N ASN A 121 3.12 -1.28 -23.84
CA ASN A 121 2.64 -2.12 -24.96
C ASN A 121 2.60 -1.23 -26.19
N PRO A 122 3.78 -1.01 -26.80
CA PRO A 122 3.89 -0.11 -27.95
C PRO A 122 3.14 -0.64 -29.18
N ALA A 123 2.76 -1.92 -29.21
CA ALA A 123 2.11 -2.56 -30.36
C ALA A 123 0.58 -2.37 -30.42
N ALA A 124 -0.07 -1.91 -29.34
CA ALA A 124 -1.52 -1.87 -29.25
C ALA A 124 -2.11 -0.48 -29.62
N ARG A 125 -2.31 -0.21 -30.92
CA ARG A 125 -3.21 0.86 -31.36
C ARG A 125 -4.67 0.38 -31.27
N GLY A 126 -5.53 1.13 -30.59
CA GLY A 126 -6.98 1.07 -30.84
C GLY A 126 -7.82 0.07 -30.02
N TRP A 127 -7.39 -0.39 -28.85
CA TRP A 127 -8.29 -1.16 -27.98
C TRP A 127 -9.38 -0.25 -27.39
N LYS A 128 -10.61 -0.41 -27.88
CA LYS A 128 -11.84 0.05 -27.22
C LYS A 128 -12.35 -1.08 -26.32
N GLY A 129 -12.60 -0.81 -25.04
CA GLY A 129 -13.16 -1.78 -24.08
C GLY A 129 -12.32 -2.00 -22.81
N ARG A 130 -12.64 -3.10 -22.11
CA ARG A 130 -12.32 -3.54 -20.73
C ARG A 130 -10.82 -3.78 -20.40
N TYR A 131 -9.92 -3.78 -21.39
CA TYR A 131 -8.47 -4.02 -21.18
C TYR A 131 -7.60 -2.80 -21.55
N ARG A 132 -8.09 -1.58 -21.30
CA ARG A 132 -7.37 -0.34 -21.61
C ARG A 132 -6.25 -0.04 -20.58
N TYR A 133 -5.08 -0.62 -20.86
CA TYR A 133 -3.73 -0.27 -20.44
C TYR A 133 -3.43 0.21 -19.00
N ALA A 134 -3.53 -0.72 -18.05
CA ALA A 134 -2.45 -0.97 -17.09
C ALA A 134 -2.09 -2.46 -17.23
N SER A 135 -0.83 -2.87 -16.96
CA SER A 135 -0.40 -4.25 -17.24
C SER A 135 -0.89 -5.29 -16.22
N HIS A 136 -0.76 -4.96 -14.93
CA HIS A 136 -1.09 -5.81 -13.78
C HIS A 136 -1.81 -5.04 -12.66
N GLY A 137 -1.62 -3.72 -12.60
CA GLY A 137 -2.49 -2.81 -11.85
C GLY A 137 -2.60 -3.14 -10.37
N PHE A 138 -1.47 -3.41 -9.69
CA PHE A 138 -1.49 -3.79 -8.27
C PHE A 138 -2.27 -2.80 -7.41
N ARG A 139 -3.00 -3.33 -6.44
CA ARG A 139 -3.75 -2.60 -5.42
C ARG A 139 -3.46 -3.16 -4.06
N PHE A 140 -3.54 -2.30 -3.05
CA PHE A 140 -3.49 -2.74 -1.66
C PHE A 140 -4.87 -2.64 -1.01
N HIS A 141 -5.14 -3.57 -0.11
CA HIS A 141 -6.31 -3.61 0.73
C HIS A 141 -5.91 -3.91 2.17
N LEU A 142 -6.48 -3.14 3.08
CA LEU A 142 -6.36 -3.41 4.52
C LEU A 142 -7.58 -4.23 4.96
N GLN A 143 -7.36 -5.16 5.88
CA GLN A 143 -8.42 -5.88 6.58
C GLN A 143 -9.34 -4.88 7.30
N ARG A 144 -10.66 -5.13 7.26
CA ARG A 144 -11.64 -4.32 7.99
C ARG A 144 -11.65 -4.71 9.48
N PRO A 145 -12.10 -3.81 10.38
CA PRO A 145 -12.31 -4.18 11.78
C PRO A 145 -13.28 -5.37 11.86
N ASN A 146 -12.98 -6.34 12.71
CA ASN A 146 -13.78 -7.56 12.91
C ASN A 146 -13.99 -8.44 11.64
N GLU A 147 -13.19 -8.24 10.59
CA GLU A 147 -13.22 -9.09 9.40
C GLU A 147 -12.31 -10.30 9.61
N SER A 148 -12.88 -11.51 9.60
CA SER A 148 -12.06 -12.73 9.66
C SER A 148 -11.18 -12.85 8.43
N ASP A 149 -10.07 -13.58 8.55
CA ASP A 149 -9.17 -13.82 7.43
C ASP A 149 -9.91 -14.41 6.23
N HIS A 150 -10.76 -15.43 6.45
CA HIS A 150 -11.56 -16.04 5.39
C HIS A 150 -12.50 -15.02 4.71
N ALA A 151 -13.14 -14.14 5.47
CA ALA A 151 -14.00 -13.09 4.90
C ALA A 151 -13.18 -12.08 4.09
N PHE A 152 -11.97 -11.74 4.55
CA PHE A 152 -11.04 -10.87 3.83
C PHE A 152 -10.61 -11.48 2.50
N PHE A 153 -10.17 -12.75 2.49
CA PHE A 153 -9.84 -13.49 1.27
C PHE A 153 -11.02 -13.55 0.30
N ALA A 154 -12.21 -13.89 0.80
CA ALA A 154 -13.42 -13.98 -0.03
C ALA A 154 -13.77 -12.64 -0.68
N ARG A 155 -13.64 -11.52 0.06
CA ARG A 155 -13.86 -10.16 -0.48
C ARG A 155 -12.89 -9.83 -1.60
N LEU A 156 -11.60 -10.15 -1.46
CA LEU A 156 -10.59 -9.89 -2.49
C LEU A 156 -10.80 -10.76 -3.73
N ASN A 157 -11.19 -12.02 -3.56
CA ASN A 157 -11.50 -12.92 -4.69
C ASN A 157 -12.72 -12.46 -5.49
N ILE A 158 -13.72 -11.85 -4.85
CA ILE A 158 -14.85 -11.24 -5.56
C ILE A 158 -14.37 -10.03 -6.38
N MET A 159 -13.46 -9.22 -5.83
CA MET A 159 -12.92 -8.04 -6.51
C MET A 159 -12.05 -8.38 -7.71
N ASP A 160 -11.25 -9.45 -7.68
CA ASP A 160 -10.46 -9.90 -8.84
C ASP A 160 -11.35 -10.33 -10.03
N ARG A 161 -12.58 -10.81 -9.75
CA ARG A 161 -13.53 -11.20 -10.79
C ARG A 161 -14.25 -10.01 -11.44
N ASP A 162 -14.30 -8.88 -10.75
CA ASP A 162 -14.96 -7.66 -11.23
C ASP A 162 -13.90 -6.66 -11.72
N ASP A 163 -13.45 -6.83 -12.96
CA ASP A 163 -12.44 -5.97 -13.60
C ASP A 163 -12.89 -4.49 -13.71
N ASP A 164 -14.19 -4.20 -13.56
CA ASP A 164 -14.78 -2.86 -13.55
C ASP A 164 -15.05 -2.36 -12.11
N TRP A 165 -14.44 -2.98 -11.09
CA TRP A 165 -14.61 -2.57 -9.70
C TRP A 165 -13.96 -1.20 -9.43
N ASP A 166 -14.80 -0.16 -9.48
CA ASP A 166 -14.43 1.25 -9.23
C ASP A 166 -14.10 1.59 -7.76
N GLY A 167 -14.03 0.59 -6.87
CA GLY A 167 -13.71 0.81 -5.46
C GLY A 167 -14.82 1.52 -4.67
N ALA A 168 -16.09 1.25 -4.96
CA ALA A 168 -17.25 1.79 -4.23
C ALA A 168 -18.27 0.68 -4.01
N GLU A 169 -18.89 0.48 -2.85
CA GLU A 169 -19.32 1.39 -1.78
C GLU A 169 -19.24 0.67 -0.42
N GLY A 170 -18.92 1.42 0.65
CA GLY A 170 -19.10 0.96 2.03
C GLY A 170 -17.93 0.17 2.64
N GLY A 171 -17.33 0.72 3.70
CA GLY A 171 -16.44 -0.02 4.61
C GLY A 171 -14.95 0.31 4.57
N GLU A 172 -14.55 1.50 4.10
CA GLU A 172 -13.17 1.98 4.17
C GLU A 172 -13.08 3.27 5.02
N ASP A 173 -13.68 3.21 6.22
CA ASP A 173 -13.58 4.30 7.22
C ASP A 173 -12.13 4.52 7.63
N GLY A 174 -11.74 5.79 7.62
CA GLY A 174 -10.43 6.30 8.05
C GLY A 174 -9.43 6.61 6.92
N TRP A 175 -9.64 6.16 5.68
CA TRP A 175 -8.73 6.51 4.57
C TRP A 175 -8.91 7.95 4.08
N PHE A 176 -7.81 8.68 3.96
CA PHE A 176 -7.79 10.07 3.56
C PHE A 176 -8.14 10.27 2.07
N LEU A 177 -7.54 9.51 1.16
CA LEU A 177 -7.82 9.60 -0.27
C LEU A 177 -8.88 8.59 -0.70
N GLY A 178 -8.76 7.37 -0.19
CA GLY A 178 -9.60 6.24 -0.56
C GLY A 178 -9.26 5.67 -1.94
N PRO A 179 -9.84 4.51 -2.28
CA PRO A 179 -9.44 3.68 -3.42
C PRO A 179 -9.60 4.41 -4.75
N ARG A 180 -10.70 5.15 -4.96
CA ARG A 180 -10.96 5.91 -6.20
C ARG A 180 -9.88 6.93 -6.54
N GLN A 181 -9.23 7.52 -5.53
CA GLN A 181 -8.27 8.60 -5.73
C GLN A 181 -6.82 8.13 -5.62
N ARG A 182 -6.52 7.18 -4.71
CA ARG A 182 -5.17 6.63 -4.53
C ARG A 182 -4.73 5.71 -5.66
N ASN A 183 -5.67 5.02 -6.32
CA ASN A 183 -5.40 3.97 -7.29
C ASN A 183 -5.05 4.48 -8.72
N ARG A 184 -4.57 5.72 -8.85
CA ARG A 184 -4.18 6.28 -10.17
C ARG A 184 -2.71 6.00 -10.48
N GLY A 185 -2.46 5.51 -11.69
CA GLY A 185 -1.09 5.19 -12.15
C GLY A 185 -0.53 3.93 -11.53
N SER A 186 0.79 3.92 -11.26
CA SER A 186 1.54 2.77 -10.73
C SER A 186 2.25 3.05 -9.41
N LEU A 187 1.82 4.14 -8.76
CA LEU A 187 2.28 4.58 -7.45
C LEU A 187 1.04 4.96 -6.66
N HIS A 188 0.79 4.27 -5.58
CA HIS A 188 -0.38 4.44 -4.72
C HIS A 188 0.12 4.80 -3.33
N SER A 189 -0.32 5.93 -2.79
CA SER A 189 -0.04 6.32 -1.41
C SER A 189 -1.33 6.80 -0.77
N ASP A 190 -1.62 6.37 0.45
CA ASP A 190 -2.77 6.83 1.22
C ASP A 190 -2.47 6.77 2.72
N ILE A 191 -3.22 7.56 3.48
CA ILE A 191 -3.09 7.66 4.93
C ILE A 191 -4.41 7.23 5.53
N TRP A 192 -4.38 6.20 6.37
CA TRP A 192 -5.47 5.83 7.24
C TRP A 192 -5.28 6.52 8.59
N GLU A 193 -6.32 7.20 9.06
CA GLU A 193 -6.35 7.84 10.37
C GLU A 193 -7.53 7.30 11.18
N GLY A 194 -7.28 6.98 12.45
CA GLY A 194 -8.31 6.49 13.35
C GLY A 194 -7.76 6.07 14.72
N PRO A 195 -8.61 5.60 15.64
CA PRO A 195 -8.19 5.12 16.95
C PRO A 195 -7.23 3.94 16.85
N ALA A 196 -6.19 3.90 17.71
CA ALA A 196 -5.23 2.80 17.77
C ALA A 196 -5.91 1.45 17.98
N ILE A 197 -6.93 1.41 18.85
CA ILE A 197 -7.73 0.21 19.10
C ILE A 197 -8.42 -0.32 17.84
N THR A 198 -8.84 0.56 16.93
CA THR A 198 -9.47 0.15 15.66
C THR A 198 -8.44 -0.42 14.69
N LEU A 199 -7.19 0.05 14.76
CA LEU A 199 -6.08 -0.49 13.97
C LEU A 199 -5.59 -1.84 14.52
N ALA A 200 -5.69 -2.08 15.83
CA ALA A 200 -5.28 -3.34 16.48
C ALA A 200 -6.00 -4.58 15.91
N ASP A 201 -7.23 -4.38 15.43
CA ASP A 201 -8.06 -5.41 14.79
C ASP A 201 -7.77 -5.56 13.29
N ARG A 202 -6.99 -4.64 12.69
CA ARG A 202 -6.63 -4.64 11.27
C ARG A 202 -5.20 -5.12 11.08
N ARG A 203 -5.04 -6.43 11.04
CA ARG A 203 -3.71 -7.05 11.13
C ARG A 203 -3.11 -7.40 9.77
N LYS A 204 -3.93 -7.52 8.73
CA LYS A 204 -3.48 -7.95 7.42
C LYS A 204 -3.61 -6.87 6.36
N LEU A 205 -2.57 -6.74 5.55
CA LEU A 205 -2.55 -5.97 4.32
C LEU A 205 -2.37 -6.95 3.14
N ALA A 206 -3.21 -6.85 2.13
CA ALA A 206 -3.09 -7.65 0.92
C ALA A 206 -2.67 -6.80 -0.27
N ILE A 207 -1.84 -7.37 -1.14
CA ILE A 207 -1.55 -6.84 -2.48
C ILE A 207 -2.22 -7.77 -3.49
N VAL A 208 -3.03 -7.18 -4.37
CA VAL A 208 -3.79 -7.90 -5.39
C VAL A 208 -3.52 -7.31 -6.77
N PRO A 209 -3.29 -8.12 -7.81
CA PRO A 209 -3.29 -7.65 -9.18
C PRO A 209 -4.73 -7.52 -9.67
N LEU A 210 -5.11 -6.38 -10.25
CA LEU A 210 -6.43 -6.23 -10.88
C LEU A 210 -6.46 -6.78 -12.32
N GLY A 211 -5.30 -7.19 -12.84
CA GLY A 211 -5.16 -7.59 -14.24
C GLY A 211 -4.94 -6.41 -15.18
N GLY A 212 -5.04 -6.69 -16.47
CA GLY A 212 -4.63 -5.74 -17.50
C GLY A 212 -4.50 -6.40 -18.87
N TRP A 213 -3.78 -5.77 -19.80
CA TRP A 213 -3.55 -6.36 -21.13
C TRP A 213 -2.80 -7.71 -21.07
N TRP A 214 -2.16 -8.01 -19.94
CA TRP A 214 -1.54 -9.30 -19.68
C TRP A 214 -2.55 -10.45 -19.48
N LYS A 215 -3.82 -10.19 -19.11
CA LYS A 215 -4.91 -11.19 -18.97
C LYS A 215 -5.38 -11.80 -20.31
N SER A 216 -4.47 -12.05 -21.26
CA SER A 216 -4.75 -12.84 -22.47
C SER A 216 -4.45 -14.33 -22.20
N PRO A 217 -5.32 -15.27 -22.61
CA PRO A 217 -5.08 -16.71 -22.46
C PRO A 217 -3.81 -17.23 -23.15
N ARG A 218 -3.20 -16.41 -24.01
CA ARG A 218 -1.97 -16.73 -24.76
C ARG A 218 -0.73 -16.03 -24.21
N SER A 219 -0.87 -15.23 -23.15
CA SER A 219 0.29 -14.57 -22.52
C SER A 219 1.17 -15.63 -21.85
N PRO A 220 2.50 -15.56 -22.03
CA PRO A 220 3.40 -16.39 -21.23
C PRO A 220 3.26 -16.03 -19.74
N GLU A 221 3.73 -16.93 -18.87
CA GLU A 221 3.86 -16.64 -17.45
C GLU A 221 4.63 -15.33 -17.26
N LYS A 222 4.07 -14.45 -16.42
CA LYS A 222 4.67 -13.16 -16.12
C LYS A 222 4.69 -12.97 -14.62
N ARG A 223 5.83 -12.48 -14.15
CA ARG A 223 6.05 -12.00 -12.80
C ARG A 223 6.32 -10.51 -12.83
N ALA A 224 5.95 -9.82 -11.76
CA ALA A 224 6.15 -8.38 -11.66
C ALA A 224 6.55 -7.96 -10.26
N ARG A 225 7.54 -7.06 -10.21
CA ARG A 225 8.09 -6.49 -9.00
C ARG A 225 7.21 -5.39 -8.44
N TYR A 226 7.20 -5.26 -7.13
CA TYR A 226 6.68 -4.10 -6.44
C TYR A 226 7.46 -3.83 -5.16
N SER A 227 7.35 -2.59 -4.70
CA SER A 227 7.79 -2.15 -3.39
C SER A 227 6.60 -1.66 -2.56
N LEU A 228 6.55 -2.09 -1.32
CA LEU A 228 5.54 -1.72 -0.34
C LEU A 228 6.25 -1.06 0.85
N VAL A 229 5.86 0.16 1.17
CA VAL A 229 6.29 0.89 2.36
C VAL A 229 5.07 1.13 3.23
N VAL A 230 5.11 0.67 4.48
CA VAL A 230 4.05 0.90 5.47
C VAL A 230 4.65 1.56 6.68
N SER A 231 4.09 2.68 7.12
CA SER A 231 4.48 3.30 8.40
C SER A 231 3.31 3.48 9.34
N LEU A 232 3.62 3.45 10.63
CA LEU A 232 2.71 3.77 11.71
C LEU A 232 3.31 4.92 12.51
N ALA A 233 2.52 5.98 12.67
CA ALA A 233 2.88 7.14 13.47
C ALA A 233 1.83 7.44 14.55
N THR A 234 2.32 7.84 15.73
CA THR A 234 1.50 8.38 16.83
C THR A 234 1.73 9.89 16.97
N PRO A 235 0.75 10.65 17.49
CA PRO A 235 0.86 12.10 17.66
C PRO A 235 1.83 12.50 18.78
N THR A 236 2.24 11.55 19.64
CA THR A 236 3.05 11.80 20.82
C THR A 236 4.36 11.03 20.74
N ASP A 237 5.49 11.73 20.87
CA ASP A 237 6.84 11.15 20.83
C ASP A 237 7.18 10.26 22.05
N GLN A 238 6.28 10.18 23.04
CA GLN A 238 6.46 9.39 24.26
C GLN A 238 6.12 7.90 24.08
N VAL A 239 5.58 7.52 22.93
CA VAL A 239 5.25 6.13 22.62
C VAL A 239 6.37 5.52 21.78
N ASP A 240 7.04 4.49 22.31
CA ASP A 240 8.02 3.71 21.56
C ASP A 240 7.31 2.62 20.74
N LEU A 241 7.17 2.86 19.44
CA LEU A 241 6.73 1.91 18.43
C LEU A 241 7.90 1.07 17.89
N TYR A 242 9.13 1.58 17.94
CA TYR A 242 10.28 0.97 17.24
C TYR A 242 10.69 -0.36 17.85
N THR A 243 10.89 -0.39 19.17
CA THR A 243 11.31 -1.60 19.89
C THR A 243 10.34 -2.78 19.72
N PRO A 244 9.01 -2.63 19.94
CA PRO A 244 8.07 -3.73 19.77
C PRO A 244 7.99 -4.21 18.31
N VAL A 245 7.94 -3.29 17.34
CA VAL A 245 7.86 -3.64 15.91
C VAL A 245 9.11 -4.39 15.45
N SER A 246 10.30 -3.95 15.88
CA SER A 246 11.56 -4.61 15.52
C SER A 246 11.64 -6.04 16.08
N THR A 247 11.12 -6.25 17.28
CA THR A 247 11.05 -7.57 17.91
C THR A 247 10.09 -8.51 17.17
N GLU A 248 8.93 -7.98 16.77
CA GLU A 248 7.93 -8.73 16.01
C GLU A 248 8.47 -9.12 14.62
N LEU A 249 9.14 -8.20 13.91
CA LEU A 249 9.78 -8.48 12.63
C LEU A 249 10.87 -9.56 12.73
N ALA A 250 11.71 -9.53 13.77
CA ALA A 250 12.71 -10.56 13.99
C ALA A 250 12.08 -11.95 14.20
N THR A 251 10.92 -11.99 14.87
CA THR A 251 10.16 -13.23 15.09
C THR A 251 9.52 -13.73 13.78
N LEU A 252 8.94 -12.83 12.98
CA LEU A 252 8.35 -13.18 11.68
C LEU A 252 9.39 -13.71 10.69
N THR A 253 10.63 -13.23 10.76
CA THR A 253 11.72 -13.67 9.89
C THR A 253 12.30 -15.03 10.32
N THR A 254 12.10 -15.44 11.57
CA THR A 254 12.66 -16.70 12.14
C THR A 254 11.69 -17.89 12.08
N LEU A 255 10.40 -17.67 11.80
CA LEU A 255 9.44 -18.75 11.60
C LEU A 255 9.50 -19.28 10.16
N PRO A 256 9.80 -20.58 9.92
CA PRO A 256 9.64 -21.15 8.59
C PRO A 256 8.15 -21.10 8.23
N THR A 257 7.82 -20.40 7.14
CA THR A 257 6.45 -20.33 6.63
C THR A 257 6.06 -21.71 6.11
N VAL A 258 5.38 -22.51 6.94
CA VAL A 258 4.72 -23.74 6.49
C VAL A 258 3.48 -23.31 5.71
N ILE A 259 3.57 -23.37 4.39
CA ILE A 259 2.40 -23.26 3.52
C ILE A 259 1.83 -24.67 3.41
N GLU A 260 0.73 -24.93 4.13
CA GLU A 260 -0.08 -26.13 3.86
C GLU A 260 -0.78 -25.92 2.51
N THR A 261 -0.47 -26.82 1.57
CA THR A 261 -1.12 -26.99 0.26
C THR A 261 -2.50 -27.60 0.37
#